data_AF-A0A5P8WJR5-F1
#
_entry.id   AF-A0A5P8WJR5-F1
#
_cell.length_a   1.000
_cell.length_b   1.000
_cell.length_c   1.000
_cell.angle_alpha   90.00
_cell.angle_beta   90.00
_cell.angle_gamma   90.00
#
_symmetry.space_group_name_H-M   'P 1'
#
loop_
_entity.id
_entity.type
_entity.pdbx_description
1 polymer ?
#
loop_
_entity_poly.entity_id
_entity_poly.type
_entity_poly.pdbx_seq_one_letter_code
_entity_poly.pdbx_strand_id
1 'polypeptide(L)'
;MSDALERLKQRSRPSVKSRDTSLDSGSPDTSISRNQEPQIPNNSENQATISFQPLQTKQSTLRLEQGVSSRLQEVCRENGICREVLIEAMFEYCEANPEFLSAVLSEAITKNDYRQQVANMRRAKSMMQKFS
;
A
#
# COMPACT_ATOMS: atom_id res chain seq x y z
N MET A 1 -31.36 -25.51 16.12
CA MET A 1 -30.31 -25.62 15.08
C MET A 1 -29.35 -24.46 15.31
N SER A 2 -28.18 -24.72 15.90
CA SER A 2 -27.25 -23.65 16.32
C SER A 2 -26.56 -23.01 15.12
N ASP A 3 -26.55 -21.68 15.10
CA ASP A 3 -26.04 -20.84 14.02
C ASP A 3 -24.54 -21.07 13.80
N ALA A 4 -24.15 -21.41 12.57
CA ALA A 4 -22.78 -21.69 12.19
C ALA A 4 -21.84 -20.48 12.42
N LEU A 5 -22.38 -19.26 12.38
CA LEU A 5 -21.63 -18.03 12.64
C LEU A 5 -21.23 -17.89 14.11
N GLU A 6 -22.10 -18.30 15.03
CA GLU A 6 -21.85 -18.22 16.46
C GLU A 6 -20.74 -19.19 16.88
N ARG A 7 -20.74 -20.39 16.28
CA ARG A 7 -19.68 -21.40 16.43
C ARG A 7 -18.32 -20.93 15.93
N LEU A 8 -18.27 -20.07 14.91
CA LEU A 8 -17.01 -19.55 14.37
C LEU A 8 -16.40 -18.46 15.27
N LYS A 9 -17.26 -17.64 15.88
CA LYS A 9 -16.85 -16.60 16.83
C LYS A 9 -16.30 -17.16 18.15
N GLN A 10 -16.82 -18.30 18.60
CA GLN A 10 -16.42 -18.95 19.86
C GLN A 10 -15.17 -19.84 19.73
N ARG A 11 -14.54 -19.91 18.54
CA ARG A 11 -13.31 -20.69 18.38
C ARG A 11 -12.14 -20.00 19.08
N SER A 12 -11.56 -20.68 20.06
CA SER A 12 -10.23 -20.36 20.62
C SER A 12 -9.20 -20.35 19.50
N ARG A 13 -8.56 -19.20 19.27
CA ARG A 13 -7.45 -19.08 18.31
C ARG A 13 -6.16 -19.52 19.00
N PRO A 14 -5.32 -20.34 18.35
CA PRO A 14 -3.99 -20.66 18.86
C PRO A 14 -3.20 -19.37 19.08
N SER A 15 -2.72 -19.16 20.32
CA SER A 15 -1.87 -18.03 20.66
C SER A 15 -0.45 -18.31 20.18
N VAL A 16 0.02 -17.52 19.21
CA VAL A 16 1.39 -17.60 18.70
C VAL A 16 2.21 -16.52 19.37
N LYS A 17 3.40 -16.89 19.87
CA LYS A 17 4.35 -15.92 20.45
C LYS A 17 4.77 -14.91 19.38
N SER A 18 4.70 -13.62 19.70
CA SER A 18 5.24 -12.57 18.83
C SER A 18 6.76 -12.74 18.71
N ARG A 19 7.27 -12.70 17.47
CA ARG A 19 8.70 -12.71 17.21
C ARG A 19 9.28 -11.37 17.66
N ASP A 20 10.41 -11.42 18.36
CA ASP A 20 11.17 -10.23 18.72
C ASP A 20 11.71 -9.58 17.43
N THR A 21 11.46 -8.29 17.28
CA THR A 21 11.91 -7.46 16.15
C THR A 21 13.07 -6.55 16.53
N SER A 22 13.68 -6.75 17.70
CA SER A 22 14.87 -6.02 18.10
C SER A 22 16.02 -6.28 17.12
N LEU A 23 16.62 -5.21 16.62
CA LEU A 23 17.82 -5.25 15.79
C LEU A 23 19.03 -5.32 16.73
N ASP A 24 19.76 -6.43 16.71
CA ASP A 24 21.01 -6.58 17.44
C ASP A 24 22.10 -5.71 16.79
N SER A 25 22.51 -4.63 17.47
CA SER A 25 23.54 -3.71 16.99
C SER A 25 24.95 -4.25 17.29
N GLY A 26 25.25 -5.46 16.80
CA GLY A 26 26.44 -6.19 17.24
C GLY A 26 26.95 -7.24 16.25
N SER A 27 27.43 -6.84 15.08
CA SER A 27 28.60 -7.47 14.44
C SER A 27 29.06 -6.66 13.21
N PRO A 28 30.37 -6.40 13.04
CA PRO A 28 30.91 -5.91 11.79
C PRO A 28 31.45 -7.11 10.99
N ASP A 29 30.80 -7.48 9.88
CA ASP A 29 31.48 -8.36 8.93
C ASP A 29 30.92 -8.24 7.50
N THR A 30 31.53 -7.39 6.69
CA THR A 30 32.42 -7.80 5.58
C THR A 30 32.94 -6.55 4.89
N SER A 31 34.26 -6.38 4.91
CA SER A 31 34.97 -5.33 4.21
C SER A 31 35.05 -5.64 2.72
N ILE A 32 34.22 -4.98 1.91
CA ILE A 32 34.45 -4.89 0.46
C ILE A 32 35.34 -3.67 0.21
N SER A 33 36.57 -3.97 -0.18
CA SER A 33 37.65 -3.04 -0.44
C SER A 33 37.44 -2.24 -1.74
N ARG A 34 37.64 -0.92 -1.63
CA ARG A 34 38.24 0.00 -2.61
C ARG A 34 37.39 0.41 -3.83
N ASN A 35 36.96 1.69 -3.84
CA ASN A 35 37.43 2.69 -4.82
C ASN A 35 37.02 4.13 -4.45
N GLN A 36 38.07 4.94 -4.21
CA GLN A 36 38.25 6.37 -4.53
C GLN A 36 37.26 7.41 -3.99
N GLU A 37 37.79 8.16 -3.02
CA GLU A 37 37.37 9.46 -2.53
C GLU A 37 37.60 10.56 -3.59
N PRO A 38 36.60 11.38 -3.93
CA PRO A 38 36.84 12.73 -4.42
C PRO A 38 36.84 13.68 -3.22
N GLN A 39 38.01 14.22 -2.91
CA GLN A 39 38.18 15.40 -2.06
C GLN A 39 37.43 16.59 -2.72
N ILE A 40 36.30 16.97 -2.14
CA ILE A 40 35.56 18.18 -2.54
C ILE A 40 36.10 19.34 -1.70
N PRO A 41 36.55 20.46 -2.31
CA PRO A 41 37.06 21.60 -1.57
C PRO A 41 35.94 22.29 -0.80
N ASN A 42 36.21 22.59 0.48
CA ASN A 42 35.39 23.42 1.34
C ASN A 42 35.12 24.77 0.69
N ASN A 43 33.88 25.02 0.29
CA ASN A 43 33.36 26.37 0.16
C ASN A 43 32.10 26.49 1.01
N SER A 44 32.25 27.23 2.11
CA SER A 44 31.18 27.69 2.98
C SER A 44 30.18 28.50 2.16
N GLU A 45 28.88 28.19 2.29
CA GLU A 45 27.81 29.14 2.63
C GLU A 45 26.43 28.46 2.48
N ASN A 46 25.59 28.63 3.52
CA ASN A 46 24.16 28.29 3.59
C ASN A 46 23.77 26.80 3.61
N GLN A 47 24.23 26.07 4.63
CA GLN A 47 23.48 24.92 5.13
C GLN A 47 22.24 25.45 5.86
N ALA A 48 21.13 25.61 5.13
CA ALA A 48 19.83 25.49 5.76
C ALA A 48 19.82 24.12 6.44
N THR A 49 19.78 24.12 7.76
CA THR A 49 19.64 22.91 8.57
C THR A 49 18.29 22.30 8.22
N ILE A 50 18.24 21.48 7.17
CA ILE A 50 17.06 20.68 6.84
C ILE A 50 16.88 19.76 8.05
N SER A 51 15.92 20.09 8.91
CA SER A 51 15.52 19.17 9.96
C SER A 51 14.98 17.93 9.26
N PHE A 52 15.77 16.86 9.20
CA PHE A 52 15.33 15.56 8.75
C PHE A 52 14.32 15.02 9.76
N GLN A 53 13.07 15.49 9.64
CA GLN A 53 11.98 14.82 10.32
C GLN A 53 11.77 13.48 9.61
N PRO A 54 11.76 12.36 10.35
CA PRO A 54 11.51 11.07 9.73
C PRO A 54 10.11 11.06 9.11
N LEU A 55 10.02 10.75 7.82
CA LEU A 55 8.75 10.59 7.13
C LEU A 55 8.00 9.41 7.73
N GLN A 56 6.87 9.67 8.38
CA GLN A 56 6.04 8.63 8.97
C GLN A 56 5.11 8.05 7.92
N THR A 57 5.38 6.83 7.49
CA THR A 57 4.53 6.10 6.53
C THR A 57 3.76 4.98 7.21
N LYS A 58 2.54 4.68 6.74
CA LYS A 58 1.78 3.49 7.13
C LYS A 58 1.72 2.51 5.96
N GLN A 59 2.12 1.26 6.20
CA GLN A 59 1.99 0.20 5.20
C GLN A 59 0.51 -0.17 5.02
N SER A 60 0.05 -0.26 3.77
CA SER A 60 -1.30 -0.71 3.44
C SER A 60 -1.29 -1.71 2.27
N THR A 61 -2.33 -2.53 2.19
CA THR A 61 -2.53 -3.47 1.07
C THR A 61 -3.66 -3.00 0.17
N LEU A 62 -3.39 -2.79 -1.12
CA LEU A 62 -4.36 -2.26 -2.09
C LEU A 62 -4.62 -3.25 -3.24
N ARG A 63 -5.89 -3.62 -3.47
CA ARG A 63 -6.30 -4.53 -4.55
C ARG A 63 -7.04 -3.77 -5.66
N LEU A 64 -6.35 -3.57 -6.78
CA LEU A 64 -6.93 -2.95 -7.97
C LEU A 64 -7.45 -3.98 -8.97
N GLU A 65 -8.28 -3.50 -9.88
CA GLU A 65 -8.62 -4.26 -11.08
C GLU A 65 -7.37 -4.44 -11.95
N GLN A 66 -7.22 -5.60 -12.59
CA GLN A 66 -6.02 -5.96 -13.34
C GLN A 66 -5.64 -4.92 -14.41
N GLY A 67 -6.61 -4.43 -15.19
CA GLY A 67 -6.37 -3.42 -16.22
C GLY A 67 -6.01 -2.04 -15.65
N VAL A 68 -6.52 -1.69 -14.47
CA VAL A 68 -6.15 -0.43 -13.79
C VAL A 68 -4.75 -0.53 -13.21
N SER A 69 -4.40 -1.65 -12.56
CA SER A 69 -3.07 -1.84 -11.98
C SER A 69 -1.96 -1.75 -13.03
N SER A 70 -2.18 -2.33 -14.22
CA SER A 70 -1.19 -2.34 -15.30
C SER A 70 -0.95 -0.93 -15.86
N ARG A 71 -2.04 -0.20 -16.16
CA ARG A 71 -1.97 1.18 -16.65
C ARG A 71 -1.35 2.13 -15.63
N LEU A 72 -1.70 1.97 -14.34
CA LEU A 72 -1.14 2.78 -13.27
C LEU A 72 0.37 2.56 -13.13
N GLN A 73 0.82 1.31 -13.21
CA GLN A 73 2.25 0.98 -13.17
C GLN A 73 3.01 1.57 -14.36
N GLU A 74 2.42 1.57 -15.56
CA GLU A 74 3.01 2.17 -16.74
C GLU A 74 3.21 3.68 -16.58
N VAL A 75 2.17 4.40 -16.14
CA VAL A 75 2.26 5.84 -15.84
C VAL A 75 3.35 6.13 -14.80
N CYS A 76 3.40 5.35 -13.72
CA CYS A 76 4.43 5.47 -12.70
C CYS A 76 5.85 5.24 -13.27
N ARG A 77 6.03 4.22 -14.12
CA ARG A 77 7.31 3.89 -14.75
C ARG A 77 7.78 5.00 -15.68
N GLU A 78 6.90 5.56 -16.50
CA GLU A 78 7.21 6.63 -17.45
C GLU A 78 7.61 7.93 -16.75
N ASN A 79 7.01 8.20 -15.59
CA ASN A 79 7.26 9.43 -14.84
C ASN A 79 8.29 9.27 -13.71
N GLY A 80 8.83 8.06 -13.51
CA GLY A 80 9.82 7.79 -12.47
C GLY A 80 9.29 7.96 -11.03
N ILE A 81 7.99 7.77 -10.82
CA ILE A 81 7.33 7.95 -9.52
C ILE A 81 6.77 6.64 -8.97
N CYS A 82 6.73 6.51 -7.65
CA CYS A 82 6.07 5.39 -6.99
C CYS A 82 4.54 5.54 -7.04
N ARG A 83 3.85 4.41 -6.93
CA ARG A 83 2.40 4.37 -6.98
C ARG A 83 1.75 5.04 -5.77
N GLU A 84 2.36 4.92 -4.60
CA GLU A 84 1.96 5.57 -3.36
C GLU A 84 1.96 7.09 -3.53
N VAL A 85 3.06 7.64 -4.04
CA VAL A 85 3.24 9.07 -4.29
C VAL A 85 2.20 9.61 -5.28
N LEU A 86 1.91 8.86 -6.35
CA LEU A 86 0.88 9.25 -7.30
C LEU A 86 -0.51 9.28 -6.66
N ILE A 87 -0.85 8.30 -5.82
CA ILE A 87 -2.13 8.25 -5.12
C ILE A 87 -2.26 9.41 -4.13
N GLU A 88 -1.20 9.72 -3.38
CA GLU A 88 -1.13 10.87 -2.46
C GLU A 88 -1.38 12.18 -3.22
N ALA A 89 -0.63 12.43 -4.29
CA ALA A 89 -0.77 13.65 -5.09
C ALA A 89 -2.16 13.78 -5.73
N MET A 90 -2.73 12.67 -6.23
CA MET A 90 -4.09 12.67 -6.78
C MET A 90 -5.14 12.98 -5.71
N PHE A 91 -4.96 12.46 -4.50
CA PHE A 91 -5.87 12.70 -3.39
C PHE A 91 -5.81 14.17 -2.93
N GLU A 92 -4.61 14.72 -2.71
CA GLU A 92 -4.42 16.13 -2.36
C GLU A 92 -5.00 17.06 -3.43
N TYR A 93 -4.85 16.71 -4.71
CA TYR A 93 -5.48 17.46 -5.80
C TYR A 93 -7.01 17.43 -5.73
N CYS A 94 -7.61 16.30 -5.37
CA CYS A 94 -9.06 16.20 -5.18
C CYS A 94 -9.52 17.01 -3.95
N GLU A 95 -8.75 17.01 -2.86
CA GLU A 95 -9.07 17.83 -1.68
C GLU A 95 -9.04 19.33 -1.99
N ALA A 96 -8.09 19.76 -2.80
CA ALA A 96 -8.02 21.15 -3.26
C ALA A 96 -9.18 21.53 -4.20
N ASN A 97 -9.87 20.57 -4.82
CA ASN A 97 -10.92 20.83 -5.80
C ASN A 97 -12.20 19.98 -5.54
N PRO A 98 -13.18 20.51 -4.79
CA PRO A 98 -14.36 19.75 -4.34
C PRO A 98 -15.22 19.16 -5.47
N GLU A 99 -15.29 19.82 -6.63
CA GLU A 99 -16.04 19.31 -7.78
C GLU A 99 -15.43 18.01 -8.30
N PHE A 100 -14.11 17.95 -8.46
CA PHE A 100 -13.40 16.74 -8.85
C PHE A 100 -13.58 15.63 -7.82
N LEU A 101 -13.47 15.95 -6.52
CA LEU A 101 -13.71 14.97 -5.46
C LEU A 101 -15.12 14.38 -5.55
N SER A 102 -16.15 15.20 -5.77
CA SER A 102 -17.52 14.74 -5.89
C SER A 102 -17.72 13.77 -7.08
N ALA A 103 -17.13 14.08 -8.23
CA ALA A 103 -17.18 13.23 -9.42
C ALA A 103 -16.44 11.89 -9.20
N VAL A 104 -15.26 11.94 -8.58
CA VAL A 104 -14.48 10.75 -8.24
C VAL A 104 -15.24 9.85 -7.27
N LEU A 105 -15.90 10.41 -6.26
CA LEU A 105 -16.69 9.64 -5.29
C LEU A 105 -17.90 8.97 -5.93
N SER A 106 -18.64 9.66 -6.81
CA SER A 106 -19.77 9.08 -7.55
C SER A 106 -19.34 7.86 -8.39
N GLU A 107 -18.24 7.99 -9.11
CA GLU A 107 -17.64 6.91 -9.89
C GLU A 107 -17.13 5.76 -9.00
N ALA A 108 -16.52 6.10 -7.85
CA ALA A 108 -16.02 5.11 -6.90
C ALA A 108 -17.15 4.25 -6.29
N ILE A 109 -18.29 4.86 -5.96
CA ILE A 109 -19.49 4.16 -5.47
C ILE A 109 -19.98 3.17 -6.53
N THR A 110 -20.15 3.63 -7.76
CA THR A 110 -20.59 2.78 -8.89
C THR A 110 -19.67 1.58 -9.09
N LYS A 111 -18.34 1.80 -9.04
CA LYS A 111 -17.34 0.72 -9.13
C LYS A 111 -17.39 -0.24 -7.95
N ASN A 112 -17.63 0.26 -6.74
CA ASN A 112 -17.76 -0.56 -5.55
C ASN A 112 -18.97 -1.51 -5.65
N ASP A 113 -20.10 -0.99 -6.09
CA ASP A 113 -21.32 -1.78 -6.26
C ASP A 113 -21.14 -2.87 -7.33
N TYR A 114 -20.52 -2.52 -8.46
CA TYR A 114 -20.17 -3.49 -9.49
C TYR A 114 -19.27 -4.62 -8.94
N ARG A 115 -18.25 -4.29 -8.14
CA ARG A 115 -17.37 -5.28 -7.50
C ARG A 115 -18.17 -6.22 -6.58
N GLN A 116 -19.11 -5.66 -5.82
CA GLN A 116 -19.96 -6.44 -4.93
C GLN A 116 -20.87 -7.41 -5.70
N GLN A 117 -21.45 -6.96 -6.81
CA GLN A 117 -22.28 -7.81 -7.69
C GLN A 117 -21.46 -8.96 -8.28
N VAL A 118 -20.26 -8.68 -8.81
CA VAL A 118 -19.36 -9.71 -9.35
C VAL A 118 -18.96 -10.73 -8.28
N ALA A 119 -18.66 -10.26 -7.06
CA ALA A 119 -18.33 -11.14 -5.94
C ALA A 119 -19.51 -12.06 -5.56
N ASN A 120 -20.73 -11.52 -5.53
CA ASN A 120 -21.94 -12.29 -5.25
C ASN A 120 -22.23 -13.32 -6.34
N MET A 121 -22.09 -12.93 -7.62
CA MET A 121 -22.26 -13.84 -8.76
C MET A 121 -21.25 -15.01 -8.71
N ARG A 122 -19.98 -14.71 -8.44
CA ARG A 122 -18.93 -15.75 -8.28
C ARG A 122 -19.25 -16.71 -7.14
N ARG A 123 -19.73 -16.17 -6.01
CA ARG A 123 -20.16 -16.97 -4.86
C ARG A 123 -21.33 -17.90 -5.23
N ALA A 124 -22.36 -17.38 -5.90
CA ALA A 124 -23.53 -18.15 -6.33
C ALA A 124 -23.14 -19.27 -7.31
N LYS A 125 -22.34 -18.95 -8.34
CA LYS A 125 -21.83 -19.93 -9.30
C LYS A 125 -21.05 -21.07 -8.61
N SER A 126 -20.19 -20.71 -7.65
CA SER A 126 -19.44 -21.72 -6.88
C SER A 126 -20.36 -22.62 -6.05
N MET A 127 -21.47 -22.09 -5.51
CA MET A 127 -22.44 -22.89 -4.77
C MET A 127 -23.20 -23.84 -5.68
N MET A 128 -23.66 -23.38 -6.85
CA MET A 128 -24.37 -24.23 -7.82
C MET A 128 -23.51 -25.40 -8.30
N GLN A 129 -22.22 -25.15 -8.56
CA GLN A 129 -21.26 -26.19 -8.95
C GLN A 129 -21.00 -27.25 -7.88
N LYS A 130 -21.28 -26.97 -6.60
CA LYS A 130 -21.13 -27.96 -5.52
C LYS A 130 -22.32 -28.92 -5.44
N PHE A 131 -23.47 -28.53 -5.99
CA PHE A 131 -24.70 -29.32 -5.96
C PHE A 131 -25.09 -29.89 -7.33
N SER A 132 -24.26 -29.66 -8.35
CA SER A 132 -24.31 -30.32 -9.66
C SER A 132 -23.27 -31.43 -9.72
#